data_AF-A0A0R0CLA1-F1
#
_entry.id   AF-A0A0R0CLA1-F1
#
_cell.length_a   1.000
_cell.length_b   1.000
_cell.length_c   1.000
_cell.angle_alpha   90.00
_cell.angle_beta   90.00
_cell.angle_gamma   90.00
#
_symmetry.space_group_name_H-M   'P 1'
#
loop_
_entity.id
_entity.type
_entity.pdbx_description
1 polymer ?
#
loop_
_entity_poly.entity_id
_entity_poly.type
_entity_poly.pdbx_seq_one_letter_code
_entity_poly.pdbx_strand_id
1 'polypeptide(L)'
;MPHYTGPLLTRPLLDLLQAALKKGASQASGSFDLGRSEDTVTLDNGGWQWRGQHYPWPAKLKDRTIYYWDGDEFSAASRFGNGLYKLVPTDWGVPTFEIDGIKMLVSAQLSPMDDARRKVALVEPRGKQVLDTCGGMGYFAACCLDDGVAGIRSFEKSPEVLWLRTINPWSPDPQADDAGGRLQLNHGDVSVAVEHIADASMDAVLHDPPRFGIAGELYSQVFYDHLARVLRKGGRLFHYTGAPNKLTSGRDVPREVATRLQKAGFRTELALDGVFATRR
;
A
#
# COMPACT_ATOMS: atom_id res chain seq x y z
N MET A 1 -5.69 7.74 -13.18
CA MET A 1 -4.45 7.54 -13.98
C MET A 1 -4.38 6.06 -14.30
N PRO A 2 -4.12 5.66 -15.55
CA PRO A 2 -4.03 4.25 -15.88
C PRO A 2 -2.87 3.60 -15.11
N HIS A 3 -3.07 2.37 -14.66
CA HIS A 3 -1.98 1.58 -14.10
C HIS A 3 -0.96 1.22 -15.19
N TYR A 4 0.31 1.21 -14.81
CA TYR A 4 1.42 0.83 -15.67
C TYR A 4 1.41 -0.67 -15.91
N THR A 5 1.53 -1.07 -17.18
CA THR A 5 1.47 -2.48 -17.62
C THR A 5 2.77 -2.94 -18.28
N GLY A 6 3.77 -2.07 -18.35
CA GLY A 6 5.10 -2.40 -18.87
C GLY A 6 5.94 -3.18 -17.85
N PRO A 7 7.18 -3.55 -18.21
CA PRO A 7 8.01 -4.32 -17.32
C PRO A 7 8.63 -3.45 -16.23
N LEU A 8 8.75 -4.03 -15.04
CA LEU A 8 9.46 -3.44 -13.91
C LEU A 8 10.81 -4.12 -13.72
N LEU A 9 11.87 -3.32 -13.72
CA LEU A 9 13.21 -3.80 -13.51
C LEU A 9 13.69 -3.53 -12.08
N THR A 10 14.38 -4.53 -11.55
CA THR A 10 15.22 -4.42 -10.37
C THR A 10 16.64 -4.82 -10.75
N ARG A 11 17.63 -4.39 -9.96
CA ARG A 11 19.01 -4.80 -10.19
C ARG A 11 19.18 -6.34 -10.22
N PRO A 12 18.62 -7.13 -9.29
CA PRO A 12 18.72 -8.59 -9.35
C PRO A 12 18.15 -9.19 -10.64
N LEU A 13 17.03 -8.68 -11.14
CA LEU A 13 16.46 -9.15 -12.40
C LEU A 13 17.36 -8.83 -13.58
N LEU A 14 17.90 -7.60 -13.67
CA LEU A 14 18.84 -7.25 -14.74
C LEU A 14 20.09 -8.14 -14.71
N ASP A 15 20.66 -8.35 -13.51
CA ASP A 15 21.83 -9.20 -13.33
C ASP A 15 21.55 -10.65 -13.79
N LEU A 16 20.33 -11.17 -13.52
CA LEU A 16 19.88 -12.48 -13.99
C LEU A 16 19.83 -12.56 -15.53
N LEU A 17 19.19 -11.58 -16.18
CA LEU A 17 19.05 -11.56 -17.64
C LEU A 17 20.42 -11.43 -18.33
N GLN A 18 21.28 -10.53 -17.84
CA GLN A 18 22.62 -10.36 -18.38
C GLN A 18 23.51 -11.58 -18.16
N ALA A 19 23.36 -12.28 -17.03
CA ALA A 19 24.08 -13.53 -16.78
C ALA A 19 23.64 -14.65 -17.72
N ALA A 20 22.35 -14.73 -18.05
CA ALA A 20 21.83 -15.69 -19.03
C ALA A 20 22.40 -15.40 -20.43
N LEU A 21 22.36 -14.14 -20.88
CA LEU A 21 22.94 -13.75 -22.17
C LEU A 21 24.44 -14.07 -22.25
N LYS A 22 25.21 -13.77 -21.20
CA LYS A 22 26.66 -14.08 -21.14
C LYS A 22 26.97 -15.58 -21.23
N LYS A 23 26.03 -16.45 -20.85
CA LYS A 23 26.13 -17.90 -20.98
C LYS A 23 25.68 -18.41 -22.36
N GLY A 24 25.32 -17.51 -23.28
CA GLY A 24 24.84 -17.85 -24.61
C GLY A 24 23.37 -18.26 -24.67
N ALA A 25 22.59 -18.01 -23.62
CA ALA A 25 21.16 -18.27 -23.65
C ALA A 25 20.44 -17.21 -24.52
N SER A 26 19.54 -17.66 -25.40
CA SER A 26 18.67 -16.80 -26.19
C SER A 26 17.37 -16.43 -25.46
N GLN A 27 17.13 -17.03 -24.29
CA GLN A 27 15.95 -16.81 -23.46
C GLN A 27 16.31 -16.83 -21.97
N ALA A 28 15.53 -16.11 -21.17
CA ALA A 28 15.57 -16.18 -19.72
C ALA A 28 14.17 -16.01 -19.14
N SER A 29 13.93 -16.58 -17.96
CA SER A 29 12.69 -16.40 -17.22
C SER A 29 12.91 -15.55 -15.98
N GLY A 30 11.92 -14.75 -15.64
CA GLY A 30 11.91 -13.93 -14.43
C GLY A 30 10.58 -13.21 -14.26
N SER A 31 10.44 -12.52 -13.14
CA SER A 31 9.25 -11.71 -12.88
C SER A 31 9.48 -10.25 -13.25
N PHE A 32 8.67 -9.75 -14.15
CA PHE A 32 8.67 -8.35 -14.62
C PHE A 32 7.56 -7.51 -13.99
N ASP A 33 6.87 -8.08 -13.00
CA ASP A 33 5.75 -7.49 -12.27
C ASP A 33 5.90 -7.70 -10.75
N LEU A 34 7.15 -7.70 -10.29
CA LEU A 34 7.53 -7.75 -8.87
C LEU A 34 6.95 -8.97 -8.13
N GLY A 35 7.01 -10.14 -8.76
CA GLY A 35 6.64 -11.44 -8.19
C GLY A 35 5.17 -11.82 -8.36
N ARG A 36 4.38 -11.11 -9.18
CA ARG A 36 2.99 -11.51 -9.45
C ARG A 36 2.92 -12.67 -10.45
N SER A 37 3.80 -12.67 -11.44
CA SER A 37 3.92 -13.74 -12.43
C SER A 37 5.39 -13.93 -12.85
N GLU A 38 5.65 -15.06 -13.50
CA GLU A 38 6.89 -15.31 -14.22
C GLU A 38 6.60 -15.29 -15.72
N ASP A 39 7.45 -14.60 -16.47
CA ASP A 39 7.42 -14.57 -17.92
C ASP A 39 8.79 -14.99 -18.47
N THR A 40 8.79 -15.55 -19.69
CA THR A 40 10.01 -15.80 -20.46
C THR A 40 10.21 -14.66 -21.46
N VAL A 41 11.45 -14.16 -21.53
CA VAL A 41 11.88 -13.14 -22.48
C VAL A 41 12.92 -13.70 -23.43
N THR A 42 12.97 -13.17 -24.64
CA THR A 42 14.08 -13.43 -25.58
C THR A 42 15.17 -12.40 -25.37
N LEU A 43 16.42 -12.82 -25.49
CA LEU A 43 17.60 -12.01 -25.26
C LEU A 43 18.43 -11.88 -26.54
N ASP A 44 18.98 -10.69 -26.76
CA ASP A 44 19.98 -10.45 -27.80
C ASP A 44 21.02 -9.41 -27.34
N ASN A 45 21.97 -9.09 -28.21
CA ASN A 45 23.05 -8.15 -27.87
C ASN A 45 22.58 -6.69 -27.73
N GLY A 46 21.46 -6.32 -28.35
CA GLY A 46 20.86 -4.99 -28.30
C GLY A 46 19.86 -4.81 -27.15
N GLY A 47 19.26 -5.90 -26.66
CA GLY A 47 18.28 -5.83 -25.59
C GLY A 47 17.58 -7.15 -25.31
N TRP A 48 16.31 -7.03 -24.95
CA TRP A 48 15.44 -8.16 -24.63
C TRP A 48 14.00 -7.84 -25.05
N GLN A 49 13.23 -8.88 -25.38
CA GLN A 49 11.85 -8.73 -25.81
C GLN A 49 10.90 -9.32 -24.77
N TRP A 50 9.89 -8.54 -24.39
CA TRP A 50 8.83 -8.98 -23.50
C TRP A 50 7.48 -8.57 -24.08
N ARG A 51 6.56 -9.54 -24.18
CA ARG A 51 5.21 -9.37 -24.75
C ARG A 51 5.19 -8.64 -26.11
N GLY A 52 6.15 -8.97 -26.96
CA GLY A 52 6.26 -8.42 -28.32
C GLY A 52 7.01 -7.09 -28.41
N GLN A 53 7.27 -6.40 -27.30
CA GLN A 53 8.03 -5.15 -27.28
C GLN A 53 9.50 -5.40 -26.95
N HIS A 54 10.40 -4.77 -27.71
CA HIS A 54 11.84 -4.80 -27.45
C HIS A 54 12.25 -3.65 -26.52
N TYR A 55 13.11 -3.95 -25.54
CA TYR A 55 13.66 -2.99 -24.58
C TYR A 55 15.19 -3.03 -24.64
N PRO A 56 15.87 -1.87 -24.73
CA PRO A 56 17.33 -1.82 -24.71
C PRO A 56 17.87 -2.23 -23.34
N TRP A 57 19.13 -2.67 -23.32
CA TRP A 57 19.84 -2.91 -22.06
C TRP A 57 20.06 -1.59 -21.30
N PRO A 58 19.53 -1.42 -20.07
CA PRO A 58 19.84 -0.25 -19.27
C PRO A 58 21.31 -0.29 -18.82
N ALA A 59 21.97 0.87 -18.78
CA ALA A 59 23.39 0.94 -18.47
C ALA A 59 23.73 0.45 -17.06
N LYS A 60 22.97 0.88 -16.05
CA LYS A 60 23.14 0.47 -14.64
C LYS A 60 21.91 0.76 -13.82
N LEU A 61 21.51 -0.20 -12.97
CA LEU A 61 20.44 -0.02 -11.99
C LEU A 61 21.03 0.10 -10.59
N LYS A 62 20.51 1.05 -9.81
CA LYS A 62 20.81 1.19 -8.38
C LYS A 62 20.12 0.08 -7.59
N ASP A 63 20.75 -0.33 -6.50
CA ASP A 63 20.10 -1.20 -5.52
C ASP A 63 18.87 -0.51 -4.90
N ARG A 64 17.96 -1.31 -4.34
CA ARG A 64 16.73 -0.85 -3.66
C ARG A 64 15.91 0.15 -4.48
N THR A 65 15.89 -0.01 -5.80
CA THR A 65 15.19 0.88 -6.72
C THR A 65 14.47 0.04 -7.76
N ILE A 66 13.18 0.31 -7.92
CA ILE A 66 12.37 -0.24 -9.02
C ILE A 66 12.43 0.76 -10.18
N TYR A 67 12.57 0.24 -11.39
CA TYR A 67 12.57 1.03 -12.61
C TYR A 67 11.40 0.62 -13.50
N TYR A 68 10.81 1.59 -14.19
CA TYR A 68 9.76 1.38 -15.17
C TYR A 68 10.20 2.00 -16.50
N TRP A 69 9.74 1.46 -17.62
CA TRP A 69 9.93 2.08 -18.93
C TRP A 69 9.00 3.28 -19.08
N ASP A 70 9.56 4.48 -19.24
CA ASP A 70 8.78 5.72 -19.39
C ASP A 70 8.40 6.07 -20.84
N GLY A 71 8.91 5.30 -21.81
CA GLY A 71 8.75 5.54 -23.24
C GLY A 71 10.08 5.65 -23.97
N ASP A 72 11.16 6.03 -23.27
CA ASP A 72 12.49 6.26 -23.82
C ASP A 72 13.58 5.53 -23.03
N GLU A 73 13.48 5.49 -21.70
CA GLU A 73 14.43 4.79 -20.86
C GLU A 73 13.79 4.11 -19.64
N PHE A 74 14.60 3.31 -18.94
CA PHE A 74 14.23 2.78 -17.63
C PHE A 74 14.45 3.84 -16.56
N SER A 75 13.37 4.53 -16.21
CA SER A 75 13.33 5.57 -15.18
C SER A 75 13.04 5.00 -13.81
N ALA A 76 13.63 5.58 -12.76
CA ALA A 76 13.36 5.16 -11.39
C ALA A 76 11.89 5.47 -11.02
N ALA A 77 11.21 4.53 -10.37
CA ALA A 77 9.88 4.70 -9.81
C ALA A 77 9.93 5.58 -8.54
N SER A 78 10.32 6.84 -8.73
CA SER A 78 10.44 7.84 -7.70
C SER A 78 10.12 9.23 -8.22
N ARG A 79 9.61 10.11 -7.36
CA ARG A 79 9.42 11.52 -7.68
C ARG A 79 9.48 12.41 -6.45
N PHE A 80 9.77 13.68 -6.67
CA PHE A 80 9.75 14.69 -5.62
C PHE A 80 8.36 15.30 -5.44
N GLY A 81 7.97 15.49 -4.19
CA GLY A 81 6.88 16.35 -3.74
C GLY A 81 7.38 17.15 -2.55
N ASN A 82 6.71 17.02 -1.39
CA ASN A 82 7.23 17.55 -0.11
C ASN A 82 8.43 16.76 0.46
N GLY A 83 8.84 15.70 -0.24
CA GLY A 83 9.97 14.83 0.03
C GLY A 83 10.21 13.93 -1.19
N LEU A 84 11.20 13.05 -1.12
CA LEU A 84 11.43 12.03 -2.15
C LEU A 84 10.58 10.80 -1.88
N TYR A 85 9.62 10.53 -2.75
CA TYR A 85 8.78 9.33 -2.71
C TYR A 85 9.34 8.30 -3.69
N LYS A 86 9.52 7.07 -3.23
CA LYS A 86 10.18 6.03 -4.02
C LYS A 86 9.60 4.65 -3.76
N LEU A 87 9.29 3.90 -4.82
CA LEU A 87 8.98 2.48 -4.73
C LEU A 87 10.27 1.67 -4.52
N VAL A 88 10.23 0.74 -3.57
CA VAL A 88 11.39 -0.02 -3.13
C VAL A 88 11.07 -1.52 -3.17
N PRO A 89 11.91 -2.34 -3.84
CA PRO A 89 11.69 -3.77 -3.89
C PRO A 89 11.88 -4.40 -2.52
N THR A 90 11.26 -5.55 -2.32
CA THR A 90 11.49 -6.41 -1.15
C THR A 90 11.81 -7.81 -1.63
N ASP A 91 12.33 -8.65 -0.73
CA ASP A 91 12.63 -10.05 -1.03
C ASP A 91 11.36 -10.89 -1.24
N TRP A 92 10.18 -10.33 -0.94
CA TRP A 92 8.87 -10.97 -1.11
C TRP A 92 8.23 -10.71 -2.49
N GLY A 93 8.90 -9.94 -3.35
CA GLY A 93 8.29 -9.37 -4.56
C GLY A 93 7.42 -8.16 -4.26
N VAL A 94 6.45 -8.29 -3.34
CA VAL A 94 5.54 -7.19 -2.93
C VAL A 94 6.36 -5.98 -2.46
N PRO A 95 6.32 -4.83 -3.16
CA PRO A 95 7.19 -3.71 -2.83
C PRO A 95 6.72 -2.98 -1.56
N THR A 96 7.61 -2.15 -1.02
CA THR A 96 7.26 -1.08 -0.08
C THR A 96 7.55 0.26 -0.76
N PHE A 97 7.30 1.36 -0.04
CA PHE A 97 7.76 2.66 -0.48
C PHE A 97 8.49 3.40 0.65
N GLU A 98 9.31 4.35 0.25
CA GLU A 98 10.06 5.23 1.13
C GLU A 98 9.64 6.68 0.90
N ILE A 99 9.65 7.45 1.99
CA ILE A 99 9.62 8.92 1.96
C ILE A 99 10.91 9.38 2.62
N ASP A 100 11.75 10.11 1.88
CA ASP A 100 13.08 10.57 2.33
C ASP A 100 13.95 9.43 2.92
N GLY A 101 13.87 8.25 2.29
CA GLY A 101 14.62 7.05 2.69
C GLY A 101 14.04 6.28 3.88
N ILE A 102 12.93 6.74 4.46
CA ILE A 102 12.24 6.05 5.56
C ILE A 102 11.21 5.09 4.97
N LYS A 103 11.37 3.78 5.20
CA LYS A 103 10.38 2.77 4.79
C LYS A 103 9.05 3.00 5.51
N MET A 104 7.97 3.00 4.74
CA MET A 104 6.63 3.24 5.26
C MET A 104 5.91 1.97 5.72
N LEU A 105 6.31 0.80 5.22
CA LEU A 105 5.79 -0.50 5.66
C LEU A 105 6.90 -1.39 6.22
N VAL A 106 6.55 -2.20 7.23
CA VAL A 106 7.43 -3.26 7.73
C VAL A 106 7.57 -4.33 6.64
N SER A 107 8.81 -4.56 6.18
CA SER A 107 9.10 -5.56 5.15
C SER A 107 10.29 -6.46 5.45
N ALA A 108 10.92 -6.30 6.62
CA ALA A 108 12.13 -7.04 6.98
C ALA A 108 11.86 -8.48 7.44
N GLN A 109 10.68 -8.74 8.02
CA GLN A 109 10.33 -10.05 8.60
C GLN A 109 9.04 -10.65 7.99
N LEU A 110 8.23 -9.82 7.35
CA LEU A 110 6.93 -10.20 6.82
C LEU A 110 6.69 -9.45 5.50
N SER A 111 6.05 -10.10 4.53
CA SER A 111 5.60 -9.45 3.31
C SER A 111 4.60 -8.32 3.65
N PRO A 112 4.70 -7.14 3.00
CA PRO A 112 3.70 -6.09 3.16
C PRO A 112 2.25 -6.55 2.92
N MET A 113 2.04 -7.51 2.02
CA MET A 113 0.70 -8.06 1.74
C MET A 113 0.22 -8.98 2.85
N ASP A 114 1.09 -9.79 3.44
CA ASP A 114 0.71 -10.69 4.53
C ASP A 114 0.42 -9.92 5.82
N ASP A 115 1.19 -8.86 6.09
CA ASP A 115 0.91 -7.91 7.16
C ASP A 115 -0.47 -7.26 6.98
N ALA A 116 -0.75 -6.76 5.77
CA ALA A 116 -2.05 -6.21 5.40
C ALA A 116 -3.18 -7.23 5.63
N ARG A 117 -3.01 -8.47 5.18
CA ARG A 117 -4.02 -9.53 5.33
C ARG A 117 -4.35 -9.82 6.79
N ARG A 118 -3.35 -9.87 7.68
CA ARG A 118 -3.54 -10.08 9.12
C ARG A 118 -4.34 -8.95 9.77
N LYS A 119 -4.08 -7.71 9.37
CA LYS A 119 -4.77 -6.51 9.90
C LYS A 119 -6.21 -6.43 9.39
N VAL A 120 -6.41 -6.69 8.11
CA VAL A 120 -7.74 -6.73 7.47
C VAL A 120 -8.62 -7.84 8.07
N ALA A 121 -8.05 -9.00 8.41
CA ALA A 121 -8.81 -10.08 9.03
C ALA A 121 -9.51 -9.68 10.34
N LEU A 122 -8.95 -8.72 11.10
CA LEU A 122 -9.57 -8.24 12.36
C LEU A 122 -10.94 -7.60 12.13
N VAL A 123 -11.13 -6.93 10.99
CA VAL A 123 -12.38 -6.24 10.67
C VAL A 123 -13.37 -7.08 9.85
N GLU A 124 -12.97 -8.28 9.41
CA GLU A 124 -13.78 -9.25 8.66
C GLU A 124 -14.54 -8.59 7.48
N PRO A 125 -13.85 -8.09 6.44
CA PRO A 125 -14.44 -7.18 5.44
C PRO A 125 -15.49 -7.83 4.52
N ARG A 126 -15.61 -9.16 4.48
CA ARG A 126 -16.56 -9.86 3.61
C ARG A 126 -17.99 -9.32 3.71
N GLY A 127 -18.53 -8.89 2.57
CA GLY A 127 -19.89 -8.33 2.46
C GLY A 127 -20.10 -6.98 3.15
N LYS A 128 -19.04 -6.31 3.63
CA LYS A 128 -19.12 -5.04 4.36
C LYS A 128 -18.82 -3.82 3.51
N GLN A 129 -19.33 -2.67 3.93
CA GLN A 129 -18.83 -1.36 3.51
C GLN A 129 -17.66 -0.95 4.42
N VAL A 130 -16.47 -0.83 3.84
CA VAL A 130 -15.22 -0.52 4.55
C VAL A 130 -14.78 0.92 4.25
N LEU A 131 -14.48 1.68 5.30
CA LEU A 131 -13.76 2.94 5.18
C LEU A 131 -12.27 2.69 5.42
N ASP A 132 -11.45 2.97 4.40
CA ASP A 132 -9.99 2.97 4.49
C ASP A 132 -9.51 4.42 4.49
N THR A 133 -9.00 4.89 5.62
CA THR A 133 -8.75 6.31 5.80
C THR A 133 -7.46 6.79 5.15
N CYS A 134 -6.50 5.88 4.94
CA CYS A 134 -5.14 6.18 4.52
C CYS A 134 -4.67 5.09 3.56
N GLY A 135 -5.07 5.23 2.29
CA GLY A 135 -5.00 4.18 1.30
C GLY A 135 -3.59 3.70 0.98
N GLY A 136 -2.54 4.51 1.18
CA GLY A 136 -1.15 4.08 1.06
C GLY A 136 -0.87 3.35 -0.26
N MET A 137 -0.20 2.19 -0.20
CA MET A 137 0.00 1.31 -1.36
C MET A 137 -1.23 0.46 -1.72
N GLY A 138 -2.34 0.60 -1.02
CA GLY A 138 -3.60 -0.09 -1.32
C GLY A 138 -3.65 -1.56 -0.90
N TYR A 139 -2.73 -2.03 -0.06
CA TYR A 139 -2.68 -3.45 0.35
C TYR A 139 -3.86 -3.86 1.22
N PHE A 140 -4.38 -2.95 2.06
CA PHE A 140 -5.65 -3.17 2.75
C PHE A 140 -6.81 -3.31 1.77
N ALA A 141 -6.87 -2.44 0.76
CA ALA A 141 -7.91 -2.51 -0.26
C ALA A 141 -7.83 -3.82 -1.07
N ALA A 142 -6.62 -4.26 -1.46
CA ALA A 142 -6.40 -5.53 -2.13
C ALA A 142 -6.93 -6.71 -1.28
N CYS A 143 -6.52 -6.78 -0.01
CA CYS A 143 -6.97 -7.83 0.90
C CYS A 143 -8.49 -7.80 1.13
N CYS A 144 -9.11 -6.62 1.18
CA CYS A 144 -10.57 -6.50 1.28
C CYS A 144 -11.28 -7.02 0.01
N LEU A 145 -10.76 -6.68 -1.18
CA LEU A 145 -11.31 -7.16 -2.45
C LEU A 145 -11.24 -8.69 -2.55
N ASP A 146 -10.10 -9.27 -2.19
CA ASP A 146 -9.85 -10.72 -2.16
C ASP A 146 -10.80 -11.45 -1.19
N ASP A 147 -11.12 -10.84 -0.04
CA ASP A 147 -12.04 -11.40 0.95
C ASP A 147 -13.53 -11.11 0.66
N GLY A 148 -13.83 -10.51 -0.50
CA GLY A 148 -15.21 -10.33 -0.96
C GLY A 148 -15.96 -9.21 -0.24
N VAL A 149 -15.28 -8.09 0.03
CA VAL A 149 -15.90 -6.84 0.49
C VAL A 149 -17.04 -6.38 -0.44
N ALA A 150 -18.07 -5.73 0.12
CA ALA A 150 -19.15 -5.15 -0.69
C ALA A 150 -18.73 -3.83 -1.33
N GLY A 151 -17.95 -3.02 -0.62
CA GLY A 151 -17.38 -1.78 -1.13
C GLY A 151 -16.37 -1.18 -0.16
N ILE A 152 -15.41 -0.45 -0.72
CA ILE A 152 -14.33 0.23 -0.02
C ILE A 152 -14.39 1.69 -0.45
N ARG A 153 -14.51 2.59 0.53
CA ARG A 153 -14.23 4.01 0.34
C ARG A 153 -12.86 4.29 0.93
N SER A 154 -11.87 4.49 0.06
CA SER A 154 -10.47 4.71 0.42
C SER A 154 -10.07 6.17 0.17
N PHE A 155 -9.27 6.74 1.05
CA PHE A 155 -8.72 8.10 0.91
C PHE A 155 -7.20 8.07 0.97
N GLU A 156 -6.54 8.78 0.05
CA GLU A 156 -5.10 9.02 0.11
C GLU A 156 -4.85 10.50 -0.16
N LYS A 157 -4.02 11.13 0.67
CA LYS A 157 -3.75 12.58 0.62
C LYS A 157 -2.58 12.92 -0.29
N SER A 158 -1.58 12.03 -0.41
CA SER A 158 -0.40 12.29 -1.22
C SER A 158 -0.65 11.91 -2.69
N PRO A 159 -0.56 12.87 -3.63
CA PRO A 159 -0.59 12.53 -5.04
C PRO A 159 0.61 11.66 -5.44
N GLU A 160 1.74 11.73 -4.72
CA GLU A 160 2.94 10.92 -4.97
C GLU A 160 2.71 9.46 -4.67
N VAL A 161 2.06 9.18 -3.53
CA VAL A 161 1.64 7.83 -3.17
C VAL A 161 0.65 7.29 -4.21
N LEU A 162 -0.33 8.10 -4.63
CA LEU A 162 -1.29 7.71 -5.67
C LEU A 162 -0.60 7.38 -7.00
N TRP A 163 0.42 8.14 -7.41
CA TRP A 163 1.19 7.82 -8.61
C TRP A 163 2.01 6.54 -8.44
N LEU A 164 2.68 6.35 -7.30
CA LEU A 164 3.41 5.11 -7.03
C LEU A 164 2.49 3.88 -7.10
N ARG A 165 1.24 3.98 -6.66
CA ARG A 165 0.24 2.92 -6.82
C ARG A 165 -0.02 2.55 -8.28
N THR A 166 0.03 3.51 -9.21
CA THR A 166 -0.15 3.21 -10.63
C THR A 166 1.00 2.38 -11.20
N ILE A 167 2.19 2.48 -10.61
CA ILE A 167 3.36 1.68 -11.02
C ILE A 167 3.40 0.34 -10.28
N ASN A 168 2.93 0.31 -9.03
CA ASN A 168 2.94 -0.88 -8.20
C ASN A 168 1.93 -1.92 -8.71
N PRO A 169 2.38 -3.09 -9.23
CA PRO A 169 1.49 -4.10 -9.76
C PRO A 169 0.64 -4.76 -8.66
N TRP A 170 1.01 -4.63 -7.38
CA TRP A 170 0.26 -5.16 -6.24
C TRP A 170 -0.79 -4.20 -5.69
N SER A 171 -0.82 -2.95 -6.16
CA SER A 171 -1.88 -2.00 -5.82
C SER A 171 -3.11 -2.28 -6.70
N PRO A 172 -4.33 -2.42 -6.13
CA PRO A 172 -5.52 -2.66 -6.92
C PRO A 172 -5.87 -1.39 -7.72
N ASP A 173 -6.21 -1.57 -9.00
CA ASP A 173 -6.75 -0.53 -9.86
C ASP A 173 -8.27 -0.40 -9.62
N PRO A 174 -8.77 0.74 -9.14
CA PRO A 174 -10.21 0.96 -8.97
C PRO A 174 -11.05 0.78 -10.25
N GLN A 175 -10.44 0.90 -11.43
CA GLN A 175 -11.10 0.77 -12.73
C GLN A 175 -10.98 -0.63 -13.35
N ALA A 176 -10.24 -1.54 -12.73
CA ALA A 176 -10.11 -2.89 -13.26
C ALA A 176 -11.37 -3.73 -12.99
N ASP A 177 -11.63 -4.69 -13.88
CA ASP A 177 -12.80 -5.56 -13.81
C ASP A 177 -12.86 -6.38 -12.50
N ASP A 178 -11.69 -6.73 -11.95
CA ASP A 178 -11.56 -7.46 -10.68
C ASP A 178 -12.04 -6.63 -9.47
N ALA A 179 -11.82 -5.31 -9.49
CA ALA A 179 -12.36 -4.40 -8.49
C ALA A 179 -13.89 -4.32 -8.59
N GLY A 180 -14.47 -4.46 -9.79
CA GLY A 180 -15.92 -4.55 -10.01
C GLY A 180 -16.69 -3.35 -9.47
N GLY A 181 -16.07 -2.15 -9.48
CA GLY A 181 -16.64 -0.93 -8.90
C GLY A 181 -16.68 -0.89 -7.36
N ARG A 182 -16.15 -1.91 -6.68
CA ARG A 182 -16.16 -2.01 -5.22
C ARG A 182 -15.12 -1.10 -4.56
N LEU A 183 -14.05 -0.71 -5.26
CA LEU A 183 -13.05 0.21 -4.73
C LEU A 183 -13.29 1.64 -5.23
N GLN A 184 -13.60 2.56 -4.30
CA GLN A 184 -13.62 4.00 -4.54
C GLN A 184 -12.40 4.65 -3.89
N LEU A 185 -11.35 4.88 -4.67
CA LEU A 185 -10.15 5.58 -4.22
C LEU A 185 -10.27 7.08 -4.47
N ASN A 186 -10.23 7.87 -3.40
CA ASN A 186 -10.37 9.32 -3.44
C ASN A 186 -9.03 10.00 -3.09
N HIS A 187 -8.62 10.96 -3.91
CA HIS A 187 -7.52 11.85 -3.55
C HIS A 187 -8.07 12.94 -2.62
N GLY A 188 -7.70 12.91 -1.34
CA GLY A 188 -8.22 13.89 -0.39
C GLY A 188 -7.79 13.64 1.05
N ASP A 189 -7.98 14.67 1.87
CA ASP A 189 -7.73 14.60 3.30
C ASP A 189 -8.93 13.98 4.02
N VAL A 190 -8.74 12.78 4.57
CA VAL A 190 -9.80 12.06 5.29
C VAL A 190 -10.28 12.81 6.54
N SER A 191 -9.44 13.64 7.16
CA SER A 191 -9.82 14.42 8.35
C SER A 191 -10.95 15.42 8.05
N VAL A 192 -11.04 15.86 6.79
CA VAL A 192 -12.11 16.74 6.28
C VAL A 192 -13.19 15.93 5.58
N ALA A 193 -12.81 14.95 4.76
CA ALA A 193 -13.77 14.17 3.97
C ALA A 193 -14.73 13.36 4.85
N VAL A 194 -14.29 12.92 6.03
CA VAL A 194 -15.12 12.16 6.98
C VAL A 194 -16.37 12.93 7.43
N GLU A 195 -16.33 14.27 7.44
CA GLU A 195 -17.47 15.13 7.78
C GLU A 195 -18.66 14.90 6.84
N HIS A 196 -18.38 14.55 5.58
CA HIS A 196 -19.38 14.36 4.52
C HIS A 196 -19.81 12.89 4.35
N ILE A 197 -19.25 11.98 5.15
CA ILE A 197 -19.66 10.58 5.17
C ILE A 197 -20.89 10.46 6.08
N ALA A 198 -21.94 9.79 5.59
CA ALA A 198 -23.18 9.63 6.34
C ALA A 198 -23.00 8.81 7.63
N ASP A 199 -23.81 9.14 8.63
CA ASP A 199 -23.86 8.43 9.91
C ASP A 199 -24.22 6.94 9.70
N ALA A 200 -23.57 6.06 10.47
CA ALA A 200 -23.82 4.61 10.46
C ALA A 200 -23.86 3.99 9.04
N SER A 201 -23.08 4.53 8.11
CA SER A 201 -23.02 4.06 6.72
C SER A 201 -21.92 3.02 6.48
N MET A 202 -20.93 2.94 7.38
CA MET A 202 -19.81 2.02 7.30
C MET A 202 -19.99 0.86 8.28
N ASP A 203 -19.55 -0.33 7.89
CA ASP A 203 -19.55 -1.55 8.71
C ASP A 203 -18.19 -1.79 9.37
N ALA A 204 -17.13 -1.33 8.73
CA ALA A 204 -15.77 -1.44 9.22
C ALA A 204 -14.89 -0.23 8.86
N VAL A 205 -13.85 0.00 9.65
CA VAL A 205 -12.83 1.04 9.42
C VAL A 205 -11.43 0.42 9.50
N LEU A 206 -10.60 0.75 8.52
CA LEU A 206 -9.16 0.51 8.55
C LEU A 206 -8.47 1.87 8.61
N HIS A 207 -7.74 2.11 9.71
CA HIS A 207 -7.06 3.37 9.98
C HIS A 207 -5.56 3.17 10.11
N ASP A 208 -4.81 3.53 9.06
CA ASP A 208 -3.35 3.41 9.01
C ASP A 208 -2.67 4.76 8.72
N PRO A 209 -2.74 5.71 9.67
CA PRO A 209 -2.21 7.05 9.45
C PRO A 209 -0.68 7.08 9.47
N PRO A 210 -0.06 8.11 8.86
CA PRO A 210 1.32 8.47 9.17
C PRO A 210 1.54 8.63 10.67
N ARG A 211 2.80 8.68 11.09
CA ARG A 211 3.14 8.84 12.51
C ARG A 211 2.48 10.08 13.11
N PHE A 212 2.13 10.00 14.40
CA PHE A 212 1.50 11.08 15.16
C PHE A 212 2.13 12.48 14.96
N GLY A 213 3.46 12.57 14.87
CA GLY A 213 4.15 13.85 14.69
C GLY A 213 3.96 14.51 13.31
N ILE A 214 3.42 13.77 12.33
CA ILE A 214 3.20 14.23 10.95
C ILE A 214 1.71 14.49 10.70
N ALA A 215 0.84 13.62 11.22
CA ALA A 215 -0.60 13.64 10.96
C ALA A 215 -1.42 13.60 12.27
N GLY A 216 -1.11 14.49 13.20
CA GLY A 216 -1.70 14.49 14.56
C GLY A 216 -3.21 14.68 14.57
N GLU A 217 -3.78 15.33 13.56
CA GLU A 217 -5.22 15.48 13.33
C GLU A 217 -5.95 14.13 13.26
N LEU A 218 -5.31 13.11 12.69
CA LEU A 218 -5.84 11.75 12.56
C LEU A 218 -5.84 10.98 13.89
N TYR A 219 -5.16 11.50 14.92
CA TYR A 219 -5.13 10.91 16.26
C TYR A 219 -5.98 11.71 17.27
N SER A 220 -6.70 12.72 16.79
CA SER A 220 -7.47 13.64 17.62
C SER A 220 -8.77 13.01 18.11
N GLN A 221 -9.29 13.52 19.23
CA GLN A 221 -10.60 13.10 19.73
C GLN A 221 -11.70 13.37 18.70
N VAL A 222 -11.66 14.54 18.06
CA VAL A 222 -12.64 14.95 17.04
C VAL A 222 -12.69 13.95 15.89
N PHE A 223 -11.52 13.53 15.39
CA PHE A 223 -11.47 12.54 14.32
C PHE A 223 -12.06 11.19 14.75
N TYR A 224 -11.76 10.73 15.97
CA TYR A 224 -12.34 9.48 16.49
C TYR A 224 -13.84 9.57 16.75
N ASP A 225 -14.36 10.74 17.14
CA ASP A 225 -15.80 10.98 17.25
C ASP A 225 -16.47 10.89 15.86
N HIS A 226 -15.80 11.36 14.79
CA HIS A 226 -16.23 11.14 13.42
C HIS A 226 -16.22 9.66 13.02
N LEU A 227 -15.16 8.91 13.36
CA LEU A 227 -15.11 7.46 13.10
C LEU A 227 -16.25 6.73 13.83
N ALA A 228 -16.55 7.12 15.07
CA ALA A 228 -17.68 6.61 15.84
C ALA A 228 -19.04 6.94 15.22
N ARG A 229 -19.17 8.10 14.57
CA ARG A 229 -20.40 8.56 13.90
C ARG A 229 -20.67 7.77 12.62
N VAL A 230 -19.66 7.59 11.76
CA VAL A 230 -19.84 6.95 10.44
C VAL A 230 -19.99 5.43 10.55
N LEU A 231 -19.48 4.83 11.63
CA LEU A 231 -19.49 3.39 11.86
C LEU A 231 -20.78 2.93 12.55
N ARG A 232 -21.39 1.86 12.05
CA ARG A 232 -22.56 1.22 12.67
C ARG A 232 -22.23 0.67 14.06
N LYS A 233 -23.25 0.55 14.93
CA LYS A 233 -23.11 -0.20 16.19
C LYS A 233 -22.67 -1.64 15.92
N GLY A 234 -21.72 -2.13 16.70
CA GLY A 234 -21.06 -3.42 16.47
C GLY A 234 -20.04 -3.42 15.32
N GLY A 235 -19.91 -2.32 14.57
CA GLY A 235 -18.91 -2.17 13.53
C GLY A 235 -17.49 -2.21 14.10
N ARG A 236 -16.54 -2.68 13.29
CA ARG A 236 -15.17 -2.98 13.71
C ARG A 236 -14.18 -1.98 13.14
N LEU A 237 -13.17 -1.63 13.92
CA LEU A 237 -12.11 -0.71 13.53
C LEU A 237 -10.76 -1.30 13.90
N PHE A 238 -9.80 -1.23 12.97
CA PHE A 238 -8.39 -1.43 13.29
C PHE A 238 -7.63 -0.13 13.06
N HIS A 239 -6.89 0.31 14.08
CA HIS A 239 -6.00 1.47 14.01
C HIS A 239 -4.55 1.01 14.18
N TYR A 240 -3.73 1.16 13.14
CA TYR A 240 -2.30 0.92 13.22
C TYR A 240 -1.59 2.03 14.01
N THR A 241 -0.69 1.66 14.91
CA THR A 241 0.07 2.63 15.72
C THR A 241 1.59 2.45 15.65
N GLY A 242 2.08 1.47 14.87
CA GLY A 242 3.42 0.92 15.07
C GLY A 242 3.49 0.08 16.36
N ALA A 243 4.50 -0.76 16.59
CA ALA A 243 5.89 -0.42 16.57
C ALA A 243 6.26 0.66 17.62
N PRO A 244 5.97 0.57 18.93
CA PRO A 244 6.38 1.60 19.87
C PRO A 244 7.90 1.75 19.81
N ASN A 245 8.40 2.89 19.34
CA ASN A 245 9.77 3.30 19.58
C ASN A 245 9.89 3.63 21.07
N LYS A 246 9.96 2.58 21.90
CA LYS A 246 10.19 2.67 23.36
C LYS A 246 11.39 3.55 23.71
N LEU A 247 12.29 3.78 22.75
CA LEU A 247 13.60 4.40 22.95
C LEU A 247 13.62 5.94 22.84
N THR A 248 12.58 6.62 22.33
CA THR A 248 12.70 8.08 22.06
C THR A 248 11.63 9.00 22.63
N SER A 249 10.40 8.54 22.91
CA SER A 249 9.33 9.45 23.34
C SER A 249 8.76 9.19 24.75
N GLY A 250 9.00 8.01 25.34
CA GLY A 250 8.37 7.59 26.59
C GLY A 250 6.83 7.47 26.53
N ARG A 251 6.22 7.70 25.37
CA ARG A 251 4.76 7.68 25.18
C ARG A 251 4.27 6.29 24.82
N ASP A 252 3.17 5.90 25.45
CA ASP A 252 2.44 4.69 25.12
C ASP A 252 1.32 5.01 24.11
N VAL A 253 1.72 5.26 22.86
CA VAL A 253 0.82 5.65 21.77
C VAL A 253 -0.37 4.68 21.62
N PRO A 254 -0.19 3.34 21.62
CA PRO A 254 -1.32 2.42 21.54
C PRO A 254 -2.34 2.62 22.69
N ARG A 255 -1.89 2.82 23.93
CA ARG A 255 -2.79 3.05 25.06
C ARG A 255 -3.48 4.41 25.00
N GLU A 256 -2.79 5.45 24.56
CA GLU A 256 -3.41 6.76 24.35
C GLU A 256 -4.51 6.71 23.29
N VAL A 257 -4.25 6.03 22.16
CA VAL A 257 -5.23 5.78 21.11
C VAL A 257 -6.42 5.00 21.65
N ALA A 258 -6.18 3.91 22.37
CA ALA A 258 -7.23 3.10 22.98
C ALA A 258 -8.12 3.93 23.92
N THR A 259 -7.53 4.83 24.71
CA THR A 259 -8.27 5.70 25.64
C THR A 259 -9.17 6.69 24.90
N ARG A 260 -8.67 7.35 23.85
CA ARG A 260 -9.47 8.30 23.05
C ARG A 260 -10.59 7.59 22.27
N LEU A 261 -10.32 6.40 21.73
CA LEU A 261 -11.35 5.55 21.10
C LEU A 261 -12.41 5.12 22.14
N GLN A 262 -12.03 4.75 23.36
CA GLN A 262 -13.01 4.46 24.41
C GLN A 262 -13.91 5.67 24.70
N LYS A 263 -13.34 6.88 24.76
CA LYS A 263 -14.10 8.12 24.92
C LYS A 263 -15.07 8.39 23.77
N ALA A 264 -14.70 8.03 22.54
CA ALA A 264 -15.59 8.11 21.36
C ALA A 264 -16.70 7.02 21.37
N GLY A 265 -16.71 6.13 22.36
CA GLY A 265 -17.73 5.09 22.53
C GLY A 265 -17.40 3.78 21.84
N PHE A 266 -16.12 3.40 21.85
CA PHE A 266 -15.67 2.08 21.44
C PHE A 266 -15.34 1.18 22.65
N ARG A 267 -15.40 -0.14 22.45
CA ARG A 267 -14.64 -1.11 23.25
C ARG A 267 -13.32 -1.35 22.52
N THR A 268 -12.19 -1.36 23.22
CA THR A 268 -10.86 -1.47 22.61
C THR A 268 -10.03 -2.59 23.24
N GLU A 269 -9.14 -3.16 22.43
CA GLU A 269 -8.08 -4.06 22.85
C GLU A 269 -6.83 -3.84 21.98
N LEU A 270 -5.65 -4.12 22.53
CA LEU A 270 -4.42 -4.08 21.74
C LEU A 270 -4.34 -5.34 20.89
N ALA A 271 -4.09 -5.18 19.60
CA ALA A 271 -4.01 -6.29 18.65
C ALA A 271 -2.92 -6.00 17.62
N LEU A 272 -2.09 -7.01 17.34
CA LEU A 272 -0.92 -6.86 16.45
C LEU A 272 -0.05 -5.66 16.87
N ASP A 273 0.20 -4.75 15.94
CA ASP A 273 0.95 -3.49 16.08
C ASP A 273 0.01 -2.26 16.16
N GLY A 274 -1.21 -2.47 16.64
CA GLY A 274 -2.26 -1.46 16.68
C GLY A 274 -3.30 -1.68 17.78
N VAL A 275 -4.44 -1.01 17.59
CA VAL A 275 -5.62 -1.08 18.45
C VAL A 275 -6.79 -1.60 17.64
N PHE A 276 -7.39 -2.70 18.09
CA PHE A 276 -8.67 -3.16 17.60
C PHE A 276 -9.80 -2.54 18.44
N ALA A 277 -10.88 -2.16 17.78
CA ALA A 277 -12.00 -1.51 18.41
C ALA A 277 -13.34 -1.98 17.84
N THR A 278 -14.37 -2.03 18.68
CA THR A 278 -15.76 -2.31 18.30
C THR A 278 -16.67 -1.19 18.78
N ARG A 279 -17.52 -0.66 17.90
CA ARG A 279 -18.48 0.39 18.23
C ARG A 279 -19.55 -0.13 19.19
N ARG A 280 -19.76 0.56 20.31
CA ARG A 280 -20.81 0.24 21.30
C ARG A 280 -22.21 0.64 20.81
#